data_AF-A0A158S5M1-F1
#
_entry.id   AF-A0A158S5M1-F1
#
_cell.length_a   1.000
_cell.length_b   1.000
_cell.length_c   1.000
_cell.angle_alpha   90.00
_cell.angle_beta   90.00
_cell.angle_gamma   90.00
#
_symmetry.space_group_name_H-M   'P 1'
#
loop_
_entity.id
_entity.type
_entity.pdbx_description
1 polymer ?
#
loop_
_entity_poly.entity_id
_entity_poly.type
_entity_poly.pdbx_seq_one_letter_code
_entity_poly.pdbx_strand_id
1 'polypeptide(L)'
;MSRETPLVSETMARLLAGKGEETLDQWAATIARARELLQTGETVPELPLPETSYPWEATERRLNAPRRIWCASGEDHVTGAGLCAYFASGFARDEDEFRRRIALEFGRELANRAQLAEGSAAVSFADFFLSPSLRSALEAFERGEGAPATMVFFARYAENRS
;
A
#
# COMPACT_ATOMS: atom_id res chain seq x y z
N MET A 1 -36.60 23.42 4.47
CA MET A 1 -35.39 22.57 4.49
C MET A 1 -34.29 23.36 5.15
N SER A 2 -33.97 23.06 6.41
CA SER A 2 -32.91 23.75 7.15
C SER A 2 -31.56 23.37 6.53
N ARG A 3 -30.79 24.37 6.09
CA ARG A 3 -29.40 24.16 5.68
C ARG A 3 -28.60 23.84 6.94
N GLU A 4 -28.10 22.61 7.05
CA GLU A 4 -27.11 22.27 8.08
C GLU A 4 -25.85 23.11 7.83
N THR A 5 -25.46 23.90 8.82
CA THR A 5 -24.22 24.67 8.77
C THR A 5 -23.05 23.68 8.81
N PRO A 6 -22.13 23.69 7.82
CA PRO A 6 -21.00 22.77 7.84
C PRO A 6 -20.13 23.02 9.08
N LEU A 7 -19.84 21.96 9.83
CA LEU A 7 -18.92 22.00 10.97
C LEU A 7 -17.52 22.33 10.47
N VAL A 8 -16.99 23.48 10.91
CA VAL A 8 -15.62 23.88 10.58
C VAL A 8 -14.66 22.95 11.33
N SER A 9 -13.82 22.23 10.58
CA SER A 9 -12.75 21.42 11.16
C SER A 9 -11.60 22.33 11.58
N GLU A 10 -11.48 22.56 12.89
CA GLU A 10 -10.40 23.36 13.50
C GLU A 10 -9.01 22.81 13.14
N THR A 11 -8.86 21.48 13.07
CA THR A 11 -7.61 20.82 12.65
C THR A 11 -7.24 21.19 11.21
N MET A 12 -8.21 21.17 10.29
CA MET A 12 -7.98 21.55 8.90
C MET A 12 -7.69 23.05 8.77
N ALA A 13 -8.40 23.89 9.52
CA ALA A 13 -8.20 25.34 9.51
C ALA A 13 -6.75 25.72 9.91
N ARG A 14 -6.20 25.07 10.94
CA ARG A 14 -4.80 25.27 11.34
C ARG A 14 -3.80 24.81 10.30
N LEU A 15 -4.06 23.66 9.67
CA LEU A 15 -3.20 23.14 8.60
C LEU A 15 -3.16 24.09 7.40
N LEU A 16 -4.30 24.67 7.04
CA LEU A 16 -4.42 25.64 5.95
C LEU A 16 -3.78 26.99 6.29
N ALA A 17 -3.93 27.46 7.54
CA ALA A 17 -3.24 28.67 8.00
C ALA A 17 -1.72 28.54 7.86
N GLY A 18 -1.17 27.34 8.08
CA GLY A 18 0.26 27.05 7.88
C GLY A 18 0.74 27.10 6.42
N LYS A 19 -0.14 27.20 5.43
CA LYS A 19 0.21 27.30 4.00
C LYS A 19 0.41 28.74 3.50
N GLY A 20 0.14 29.74 4.35
CA GLY A 20 0.31 31.16 4.03
C GLY A 20 -0.83 31.78 3.23
N GLU A 21 -0.92 33.11 3.26
CA GLU A 21 -2.04 33.88 2.70
C GLU A 21 -2.23 33.68 1.19
N GLU A 22 -1.13 33.67 0.42
CA GLU A 22 -1.19 33.50 -1.04
C GLU A 22 -1.86 32.17 -1.45
N THR A 23 -1.55 31.09 -0.74
CA THR A 23 -2.17 29.78 -0.98
C THR A 23 -3.66 29.81 -0.64
N LEU A 24 -4.04 30.51 0.44
CA LEU A 24 -5.44 30.66 0.85
C LEU A 24 -6.25 31.45 -0.19
N ASP A 25 -5.68 32.51 -0.76
CA ASP A 25 -6.30 33.30 -1.81
C ASP A 25 -6.53 32.47 -3.08
N GLN A 26 -5.52 31.69 -3.49
CA GLN A 26 -5.65 30.78 -4.63
C GLN A 26 -6.76 29.75 -4.43
N TRP A 27 -6.87 29.20 -3.21
CA TRP A 27 -7.90 28.24 -2.87
C TRP A 27 -9.29 28.87 -2.83
N ALA A 28 -9.40 30.08 -2.28
CA ALA A 28 -10.66 30.83 -2.27
C ALA A 28 -11.15 31.11 -3.71
N ALA A 29 -10.26 31.52 -4.61
CA ALA A 29 -10.56 31.72 -6.02
C ALA A 29 -11.00 30.41 -6.70
N THR A 30 -10.31 29.31 -6.40
CA THR A 30 -10.64 27.97 -6.94
C THR A 30 -12.01 27.49 -6.46
N ILE A 31 -12.32 27.66 -5.17
CA ILE A 31 -13.62 27.30 -4.59
C ILE A 31 -14.74 28.17 -5.19
N ALA A 32 -14.50 29.46 -5.37
CA ALA A 32 -15.46 30.35 -6.03
C ALA A 32 -15.79 29.86 -7.44
N ARG A 33 -14.75 29.54 -8.23
CA ARG A 33 -14.94 28.99 -9.59
C ARG A 33 -15.65 27.64 -9.58
N ALA A 34 -15.33 26.75 -8.64
CA ALA A 34 -16.00 25.46 -8.51
C ALA A 34 -17.51 25.63 -8.20
N ARG A 35 -17.88 26.63 -7.39
CA ARG A 35 -19.28 26.96 -7.13
C ARG A 35 -20.02 27.47 -8.36
N GLU A 36 -19.37 28.25 -9.21
CA GLU A 36 -19.94 28.67 -10.49
C GLU A 36 -20.16 27.47 -11.41
N LEU A 37 -19.18 26.58 -11.55
CA LEU A 37 -19.29 25.37 -12.37
C LEU A 37 -20.41 24.43 -11.89
N LEU A 38 -20.63 24.36 -10.57
CA LEU A 38 -21.77 23.63 -10.00
C LEU A 38 -23.13 24.24 -10.36
N GLN A 39 -23.20 25.56 -10.54
CA GLN A 39 -24.43 26.25 -10.95
C GLN A 39 -24.70 26.11 -12.45
N THR A 40 -23.66 26.09 -13.28
CA THR A 40 -23.77 25.94 -14.73
C THR A 40 -23.91 24.49 -15.18
N GLY A 41 -23.61 23.52 -14.30
CA GLY A 41 -23.62 22.09 -14.64
C GLY A 41 -22.44 21.66 -15.50
N GLU A 42 -21.45 22.53 -15.70
CA GLU A 42 -20.18 22.25 -16.40
C GLU A 42 -19.19 21.52 -15.48
N THR A 43 -19.68 20.53 -14.73
CA THR A 43 -18.82 19.66 -13.95
C THR A 43 -18.28 18.56 -14.86
N VAL A 44 -16.98 18.29 -14.80
CA VAL A 44 -16.44 17.07 -15.38
C VAL A 44 -17.12 15.91 -14.67
N PRO A 45 -17.84 15.02 -15.38
CA PRO A 45 -18.44 13.86 -14.75
C PRO A 45 -17.32 13.08 -14.06
N GLU A 46 -17.55 12.72 -12.81
CA GLU A 46 -16.66 11.83 -12.08
C GLU A 46 -16.58 10.54 -12.91
N LEU A 47 -15.43 10.33 -13.56
CA LEU A 47 -15.20 9.09 -14.28
C LEU A 47 -15.39 7.98 -13.25
N PRO A 48 -16.21 6.95 -13.53
CA PRO A 48 -16.31 5.82 -12.64
C PRO A 48 -14.89 5.34 -12.40
N LEU A 49 -14.49 5.27 -11.12
CA LEU A 49 -13.20 4.72 -10.74
C LEU A 49 -13.06 3.40 -11.50
N PRO A 50 -12.05 3.26 -12.37
CA PRO A 50 -11.93 2.02 -13.11
C PRO A 50 -11.87 0.89 -12.07
N GLU A 51 -12.75 -0.11 -12.22
CA GLU A 51 -12.56 -1.42 -11.61
C GLU A 51 -11.36 -2.09 -12.30
N THR A 52 -10.18 -1.49 -12.15
CA THR A 52 -8.93 -2.08 -12.56
C THR A 52 -8.56 -3.07 -11.47
N SER A 53 -9.11 -4.27 -11.57
CA SER A 53 -8.45 -5.43 -11.00
C SER A 53 -7.04 -5.49 -11.56
N TYR A 54 -6.06 -5.69 -10.69
CA TYR A 54 -4.69 -5.85 -11.14
C TYR A 54 -4.56 -7.20 -11.84
N PRO A 55 -3.65 -7.35 -12.84
CA PRO A 55 -3.54 -8.60 -13.60
C PRO A 55 -3.40 -9.86 -12.72
N TRP A 56 -2.63 -9.76 -11.63
CA TRP A 56 -2.40 -10.83 -10.66
C TRP A 56 -3.64 -11.22 -9.84
N GLU A 57 -4.69 -10.40 -9.81
CA GLU A 57 -5.96 -10.72 -9.14
C GLU A 57 -6.80 -11.70 -9.96
N ALA A 58 -6.65 -11.67 -11.29
CA ALA A 58 -7.45 -12.45 -12.22
C ALA A 58 -6.75 -13.74 -12.71
N THR A 59 -5.46 -13.94 -12.43
CA THR A 59 -4.76 -15.13 -12.92
C THR A 59 -5.22 -16.41 -12.22
N GLU A 60 -5.33 -17.50 -12.99
CA GLU A 60 -5.70 -18.81 -12.46
C GLU A 60 -4.67 -19.34 -11.45
N ARG A 61 -5.17 -20.02 -10.42
CA ARG A 61 -4.31 -20.60 -9.37
C ARG A 61 -3.62 -21.86 -9.88
N ARG A 62 -2.29 -21.89 -9.85
CA ARG A 62 -1.48 -23.04 -10.26
C ARG A 62 -1.39 -24.12 -9.19
N LEU A 63 -2.50 -24.78 -8.84
CA LEU A 63 -2.59 -25.67 -7.66
C LEU A 63 -1.52 -26.79 -7.59
N ASN A 64 -1.03 -27.26 -8.74
CA ASN A 64 -0.06 -28.35 -8.86
C ASN A 64 1.41 -27.89 -8.92
N ALA A 65 1.68 -26.59 -8.99
CA ALA A 65 3.05 -26.09 -9.02
C ALA A 65 3.71 -26.25 -7.63
N PRO A 66 5.04 -26.49 -7.58
CA PRO A 66 5.75 -26.58 -6.32
C PRO A 66 5.72 -25.23 -5.59
N ARG A 67 5.64 -25.28 -4.26
CA ARG A 67 5.75 -24.06 -3.44
C ARG A 67 7.22 -23.66 -3.31
N ARG A 68 7.47 -22.37 -3.43
CA ARG A 68 8.77 -21.71 -3.27
C ARG A 68 8.64 -20.60 -2.25
N ILE A 69 9.77 -20.15 -1.70
CA ILE A 69 9.77 -18.99 -0.83
C ILE A 69 9.78 -17.75 -1.71
N TRP A 70 8.89 -16.84 -1.37
CA TRP A 70 8.82 -15.52 -1.97
C TRP A 70 9.02 -14.48 -0.87
N CYS A 71 9.73 -13.42 -1.20
CA CYS A 71 9.87 -12.24 -0.38
C CYS A 71 9.26 -11.04 -1.10
N ALA A 72 8.66 -10.13 -0.35
CA ALA A 72 8.17 -8.85 -0.83
C ALA A 72 8.64 -7.74 0.09
N SER A 73 8.95 -6.59 -0.51
CA SER A 73 9.13 -5.36 0.22
C SER A 73 8.38 -4.22 -0.44
N GLY A 74 7.99 -3.24 0.36
CA GLY A 74 7.29 -2.07 -0.13
C GLY A 74 7.40 -0.92 0.84
N GLU A 75 7.29 0.29 0.29
CA GLU A 75 7.26 1.52 1.07
C GLU A 75 5.94 2.23 0.83
N ASP A 76 5.44 2.89 1.87
CA ASP A 76 4.30 3.77 1.80
C ASP A 76 4.57 5.06 2.56
N HIS A 77 4.17 6.18 1.98
CA HIS A 77 4.28 7.50 2.60
C HIS A 77 2.88 7.91 3.02
N VAL A 78 2.52 7.58 4.27
CA VAL A 78 1.21 7.94 4.80
C VAL A 78 1.28 9.39 5.28
N THR A 79 0.43 10.26 4.74
CA THR A 79 0.32 11.67 5.16
C THR A 79 0.18 11.78 6.68
N GLY A 80 1.16 12.41 7.34
CA GLY A 80 1.19 12.63 8.79
C GLY A 80 1.85 11.52 9.63
N ALA A 81 2.20 10.37 9.04
CA ALA A 81 2.82 9.24 9.76
C ALA A 81 4.21 8.86 9.22
N GLY A 82 4.82 9.68 8.36
CA GLY A 82 6.15 9.46 7.82
C GLY A 82 6.27 8.24 6.89
N LEU A 83 7.49 7.72 6.78
CA LEU A 83 7.80 6.54 5.96
C LEU A 83 7.35 5.27 6.68
N CYS A 84 6.57 4.44 5.99
CA CYS A 84 6.26 3.08 6.40
C CYS A 84 6.97 2.08 5.48
N ALA A 85 7.87 1.28 6.02
CA ALA A 85 8.51 0.17 5.32
C ALA A 85 7.83 -1.15 5.69
N TYR A 86 7.60 -1.99 4.69
CA TYR A 86 6.93 -3.28 4.80
C TYR A 86 7.81 -4.38 4.25
N PHE A 87 7.77 -5.54 4.91
CA PHE A 87 8.40 -6.76 4.44
C PHE A 87 7.48 -7.96 4.68
N ALA A 88 7.43 -8.86 3.70
CA ALA A 88 6.72 -10.12 3.80
C ALA A 88 7.59 -11.26 3.25
N SER A 89 7.49 -12.43 3.86
CA SER A 89 8.04 -13.67 3.30
C SER A 89 7.05 -14.81 3.48
N GLY A 90 6.94 -15.70 2.50
CA GLY A 90 6.01 -16.81 2.60
C GLY A 90 6.13 -17.81 1.46
N PHE A 91 5.49 -18.97 1.63
CA PHE A 91 5.41 -19.96 0.55
C PHE A 91 4.32 -19.64 -0.45
N ALA A 92 4.66 -19.56 -1.72
CA ALA A 92 3.70 -19.45 -2.81
C ALA A 92 4.17 -20.26 -4.02
N ARG A 93 3.26 -20.60 -4.92
CA ARG A 93 3.60 -21.37 -6.13
C ARG A 93 4.04 -20.49 -7.29
N ASP A 94 3.63 -19.24 -7.27
CA ASP A 94 3.99 -18.21 -8.23
C ASP A 94 3.88 -16.83 -7.58
N GLU A 95 4.39 -15.82 -8.29
CA GLU A 95 4.38 -14.43 -7.87
C GLU A 95 2.94 -13.94 -7.59
N ASP A 96 1.97 -14.30 -8.43
CA ASP A 96 0.59 -13.84 -8.30
C ASP A 96 -0.10 -14.42 -7.07
N GLU A 97 0.11 -15.71 -6.77
CA GLU A 97 -0.35 -16.33 -5.52
C GLU A 97 0.26 -15.61 -4.32
N PHE A 98 1.55 -15.28 -4.37
CA PHE A 98 2.19 -14.54 -3.28
C PHE A 98 1.59 -13.14 -3.13
N ARG A 99 1.44 -12.42 -4.24
CA ARG A 99 0.90 -11.06 -4.27
C ARG A 99 -0.53 -10.99 -3.71
N ARG A 100 -1.38 -11.95 -4.08
CA ARG A 100 -2.74 -12.10 -3.51
C ARG A 100 -2.73 -12.34 -2.01
N ARG A 101 -1.75 -13.08 -1.49
CA ARG A 101 -1.64 -13.34 -0.04
C ARG A 101 -1.20 -12.10 0.71
N ILE A 102 -0.16 -11.40 0.24
CA ILE A 102 0.34 -10.20 0.91
C ILE A 102 -0.65 -9.03 0.79
N ALA A 103 -1.48 -8.98 -0.25
CA ALA A 103 -2.51 -7.96 -0.42
C ALA A 103 -3.53 -7.91 0.72
N LEU A 104 -3.71 -9.01 1.46
CA LEU A 104 -4.58 -9.04 2.64
C LEU A 104 -4.01 -8.19 3.80
N GLU A 105 -2.70 -8.04 3.87
CA GLU A 105 -2.00 -7.27 4.92
C GLU A 105 -1.53 -5.91 4.43
N PHE A 106 -1.01 -5.85 3.20
CA PHE A 106 -0.44 -4.63 2.61
C PHE A 106 -1.51 -3.74 1.96
N GLY A 107 -2.67 -4.31 1.65
CA GLY A 107 -3.62 -3.69 0.73
C GLY A 107 -3.23 -3.91 -0.73
N ARG A 108 -4.23 -3.80 -1.63
CA ARG A 108 -4.10 -4.11 -3.06
C ARG A 108 -3.05 -3.25 -3.75
N GLU A 109 -3.04 -1.94 -3.49
CA GLU A 109 -2.13 -1.00 -4.15
C GLU A 109 -0.67 -1.26 -3.76
N LEU A 110 -0.40 -1.41 -2.46
CA LEU A 110 0.95 -1.68 -1.97
C LEU A 110 1.43 -3.05 -2.44
N ALA A 111 0.59 -4.08 -2.40
CA ALA A 111 0.91 -5.38 -2.96
C ALA A 111 1.20 -5.31 -4.46
N ASN A 112 0.53 -4.43 -5.21
CA ASN A 112 0.79 -4.23 -6.64
C ASN A 112 2.11 -3.49 -6.95
N ARG A 113 2.55 -2.57 -6.08
CA ARG A 113 3.84 -1.87 -6.26
C ARG A 113 5.01 -2.52 -5.53
N ALA A 114 4.76 -3.52 -4.70
CA ALA A 114 5.80 -4.20 -3.93
C ALA A 114 6.84 -4.83 -4.86
N GLN A 115 8.11 -4.74 -4.44
CA GLN A 115 9.20 -5.48 -5.06
C GLN A 115 9.13 -6.93 -4.57
N LEU A 116 9.00 -7.87 -5.50
CA LEU A 116 8.96 -9.31 -5.18
C LEU A 116 10.24 -9.98 -5.67
N ALA A 117 10.66 -11.01 -4.95
CA ALA A 117 11.68 -11.94 -5.41
C ALA A 117 11.41 -13.35 -4.89
N GLU A 118 11.69 -14.35 -5.71
CA GLU A 118 11.85 -15.73 -5.25
C GLU A 118 13.19 -15.83 -4.50
N GLY A 119 13.23 -16.52 -3.36
CA GLY A 119 14.42 -16.54 -2.51
C GLY A 119 14.20 -15.98 -1.12
N SER A 120 15.13 -16.30 -0.22
CA SER A 120 15.12 -15.83 1.17
C SER A 120 15.54 -14.36 1.39
N ALA A 121 16.07 -13.63 0.39
CA ALA A 121 16.76 -12.36 0.67
C ALA A 121 16.97 -11.34 -0.47
N ALA A 122 16.23 -11.39 -1.58
CA ALA A 122 16.54 -10.57 -2.77
C ALA A 122 15.74 -9.24 -2.89
N VAL A 123 15.19 -8.73 -1.78
CA VAL A 123 14.37 -7.50 -1.78
C VAL A 123 14.85 -6.51 -0.72
N SER A 124 14.55 -5.22 -0.93
CA SER A 124 14.85 -4.17 0.05
C SER A 124 14.32 -4.50 1.45
N PHE A 125 15.00 -4.04 2.49
CA PHE A 125 14.68 -4.30 3.91
C PHE A 125 14.77 -5.75 4.38
N ALA A 126 15.15 -6.71 3.52
CA ALA A 126 15.35 -8.10 3.96
C ALA A 126 16.37 -8.18 5.13
N ASP A 127 17.49 -7.48 5.05
CA ASP A 127 18.50 -7.45 6.11
C ASP A 127 18.05 -6.69 7.37
N PHE A 128 17.08 -5.79 7.22
CA PHE A 128 16.52 -5.04 8.34
C PHE A 128 15.51 -5.87 9.13
N PHE A 129 14.67 -6.65 8.45
CA PHE A 129 13.58 -7.40 9.08
C PHE A 129 13.88 -8.89 9.32
N LEU A 130 14.77 -9.51 8.55
CA LEU A 130 15.13 -10.92 8.75
C LEU A 130 16.30 -11.05 9.72
N SER A 131 16.03 -11.62 10.88
CA SER A 131 17.11 -12.08 11.76
C SER A 131 17.95 -13.15 11.07
N PRO A 132 19.25 -13.29 11.41
CA PRO A 132 20.11 -14.32 10.84
C PRO A 132 19.51 -15.73 10.98
N SER A 133 18.90 -16.03 12.13
CA SER A 133 18.26 -17.33 12.37
C SER A 133 17.06 -17.59 11.46
N LEU A 134 16.22 -16.57 11.23
CA LEU A 134 15.09 -16.70 10.33
C LEU A 134 15.57 -16.88 8.88
N ARG A 135 16.59 -16.14 8.47
CA ARG A 135 17.20 -16.29 7.14
C ARG A 135 17.73 -17.71 6.92
N SER A 136 18.50 -18.24 7.85
CA SER A 136 19.00 -19.62 7.75
C SER A 136 17.87 -20.64 7.69
N ALA A 137 16.77 -20.44 8.41
CA ALA A 137 15.59 -21.29 8.31
C ALA A 137 14.94 -21.23 6.92
N LEU A 138 14.76 -20.02 6.37
CA LEU A 138 14.25 -19.83 5.01
C LEU A 138 15.13 -20.54 3.97
N GLU A 139 16.45 -20.37 4.05
CA GLU A 139 17.38 -21.04 3.12
C GLU A 139 17.33 -22.57 3.23
N ALA A 140 17.18 -23.12 4.45
CA ALA A 140 16.99 -24.57 4.64
C ALA A 140 15.69 -25.05 3.99
N PHE A 141 14.61 -24.29 4.16
CA PHE A 141 13.33 -24.59 3.54
C PHE A 141 13.40 -24.56 2.01
N GLU A 142 14.15 -23.64 1.40
CA GLU A 142 14.36 -23.62 -0.05
C GLU A 142 15.08 -24.87 -0.56
N ARG A 143 16.00 -25.42 0.23
CA ARG A 143 16.66 -26.71 -0.04
C ARG A 143 15.78 -27.93 0.20
N GLY A 144 14.55 -27.74 0.71
CA GLY A 144 13.62 -28.82 1.04
C GLY A 144 13.86 -29.45 2.41
N GLU A 145 14.70 -28.85 3.26
CA GLU A 145 15.03 -29.35 4.59
C GLU A 145 14.01 -28.80 5.60
N GLY A 146 13.13 -29.66 6.15
CA GLY A 146 12.23 -29.28 7.23
C GLY A 146 11.18 -28.21 6.88
N ALA A 147 10.86 -28.04 5.58
CA ALA A 147 9.90 -27.04 5.13
C ALA A 147 8.50 -27.28 5.74
N PRO A 148 7.89 -26.27 6.39
CA PRO A 148 6.57 -26.42 6.96
C PRO A 148 5.50 -26.47 5.87
N ALA A 149 4.32 -27.01 6.19
CA ALA A 149 3.19 -27.04 5.26
C ALA A 149 2.75 -25.64 4.83
N THR A 150 2.88 -24.64 5.70
CA THR A 150 2.62 -23.22 5.42
C THR A 150 3.51 -22.37 6.32
N MET A 151 3.97 -21.24 5.79
CA MET A 151 4.71 -20.22 6.53
C MET A 151 4.42 -18.88 5.89
N VAL A 152 4.24 -17.88 6.75
CA VAL A 152 4.10 -16.48 6.41
C VAL A 152 4.78 -15.67 7.53
N PHE A 153 5.55 -14.67 7.14
CA PHE A 153 6.18 -13.70 8.01
C PHE A 153 5.84 -12.31 7.48
N PHE A 154 5.42 -11.42 8.36
CA PHE A 154 5.14 -10.03 8.05
C PHE A 154 5.87 -9.15 9.06
N ALA A 155 6.49 -8.09 8.55
CA ALA A 155 7.08 -7.06 9.37
C ALA A 155 6.76 -5.69 8.79
N ARG A 156 6.56 -4.74 9.70
CA ARG A 156 6.26 -3.36 9.38
C ARG A 156 7.07 -2.46 10.30
N TYR A 157 7.66 -1.43 9.73
CA TYR A 157 8.28 -0.33 10.44
C TYR A 157 7.61 0.96 10.01
N ALA A 158 7.24 1.81 10.98
CA ALA A 158 6.67 3.12 10.73
C ALA A 158 7.48 4.16 11.51
N GLU A 159 8.00 5.15 10.80
CA GLU A 159 8.72 6.27 11.40
C GLU A 159 7.78 7.45 11.63
N ASN A 160 7.54 7.82 12.89
CA ASN A 160 6.83 9.07 13.18
C ASN A 160 7.77 10.26 12.92
N ARG A 161 7.49 11.06 11.88
CA ARG A 161 8.08 12.39 11.76
C ARG A 161 7.21 13.39 12.54
N SER A 162 7.66 13.70 13.75
CA SER A 162 7.17 14.83 14.57
C SER A 162 7.67 16.16 14.05
#